data_AF-A0A938AUL1-F1
#
_entry.id   AF-A0A938AUL1-F1
#
_cell.length_a   1.000
_cell.length_b   1.000
_cell.length_c   1.000
_cell.angle_alpha   90.00
_cell.angle_beta   90.00
_cell.angle_gamma   90.00
#
_symmetry.space_group_name_H-M   'P 1'
#
loop_
_entity.id
_entity.type
_entity.pdbx_description
1 polymer ?
#
loop_
_entity_poly.entity_id
_entity_poly.type
_entity_poly.pdbx_seq_one_letter_code
_entity_poly.pdbx_strand_id
1 'polypeptide(L)' 'FVASKFGVMSIPTLIMFKGGKPLEQVVGFKPKDQLKKLIDNTLAK' A
#
# COMPACT_ATOMS: atom_id res chain seq x y z
N PHE A 1 -6.94 16.43 -6.03
CA PHE A 1 -5.66 15.86 -5.55
C PHE A 1 -5.86 14.43 -5.07
N VAL A 2 -5.39 13.44 -5.82
CA VAL A 2 -5.52 12.01 -5.45
C VAL A 2 -4.61 11.68 -4.26
N ALA A 3 -3.39 12.20 -4.24
CA ALA A 3 -2.43 12.01 -3.13
C ALA A 3 -2.97 12.49 -1.77
N SER A 4 -3.51 13.71 -1.69
CA SER A 4 -4.08 14.26 -0.45
C SER A 4 -5.32 13.50 0.04
N LYS A 5 -6.14 12.96 -0.88
CA LYS A 5 -7.30 12.12 -0.53
C LYS A 5 -6.88 10.82 0.17
N PHE A 6 -5.68 10.34 -0.10
CA PHE A 6 -5.13 9.12 0.50
C PHE A 6 -4.01 9.38 1.52
N GLY A 7 -3.81 10.63 1.95
CA GLY A 7 -2.82 10.97 2.98
C GLY A 7 -1.36 10.77 2.56
N VAL A 8 -1.04 10.75 1.27
CA VAL A 8 0.34 10.55 0.78
C VAL A 8 1.18 11.80 1.06
N MET A 9 2.04 11.72 2.07
CA MET A 9 2.93 12.82 2.50
C MET A 9 4.39 12.63 2.08
N SER A 10 4.79 11.41 1.71
CA SER A 10 6.17 11.06 1.33
C SER A 10 6.17 10.10 0.15
N ILE A 11 7.23 10.12 -0.65
CA ILE A 11 7.39 9.27 -1.84
C ILE A 11 8.63 8.38 -1.70
N PRO A 12 8.63 7.15 -2.25
CA PRO A 12 7.50 6.45 -2.87
C PRO A 12 6.52 5.91 -1.82
N THR A 13 5.20 6.01 -2.07
CA THR A 13 4.15 5.38 -1.25
C THR A 13 3.30 4.47 -2.13
N LEU A 14 3.15 3.20 -1.72
CA LEU A 14 2.29 2.22 -2.37
C LEU A 14 1.01 2.07 -1.53
N ILE A 15 -0.15 2.03 -2.17
CA ILE A 15 -1.45 1.88 -1.50
C ILE A 15 -2.17 0.69 -2.10
N MET A 16 -2.54 -0.25 -1.24
CA MET A 16 -3.23 -1.47 -1.63
C MET A 16 -4.73 -1.28 -1.52
N PHE A 17 -5.45 -1.55 -2.61
CA PHE A 17 -6.90 -1.44 -2.66
C PHE A 17 -7.54 -2.83 -2.74
N LYS A 18 -8.50 -3.12 -1.86
CA LYS A 18 -9.31 -4.35 -1.89
C LYS A 18 -10.79 -3.97 -1.83
N GLY A 19 -11.57 -4.40 -2.82
CA GLY A 19 -13.01 -4.09 -2.89
C GLY A 19 -13.33 -2.59 -2.91
N GLY A 20 -12.47 -1.76 -3.51
CA GLY A 20 -12.64 -0.31 -3.57
C GLY A 20 -12.27 0.45 -2.28
N LYS A 21 -11.81 -0.25 -1.23
CA LYS A 21 -11.31 0.39 0.01
C LYS A 21 -9.78 0.30 0.08
N PRO A 22 -9.10 1.37 0.52
CA PRO A 22 -7.67 1.30 0.83
C PRO A 22 -7.48 0.43 2.08
N LEU A 23 -6.77 -0.69 1.92
CA LEU A 23 -6.55 -1.65 3.02
C LEU A 23 -5.24 -1.34 3.75
N GLU A 24 -4.17 -1.11 3.00
CA GLU A 24 -2.83 -0.95 3.56
C GLU A 24 -2.02 0.07 2.75
N GLN A 25 -1.17 0.82 3.42
CA GLN A 25 -0.28 1.82 2.84
C GLN A 25 1.15 1.53 3.25
N VAL A 26 2.05 1.60 2.27
CA VAL A 26 3.46 1.30 2.43
C VAL A 26 4.23 2.54 2.02
N VAL A 27 4.83 3.21 3.00
CA VAL A 27 5.67 4.37 2.76
C VAL A 27 7.12 3.93 2.68
N GLY A 28 7.83 4.41 1.65
CA GLY A 28 9.22 4.11 1.38
C GLY A 28 9.44 2.91 0.45
N PHE A 29 10.68 2.79 -0.03
CA PHE A 29 11.08 1.66 -0.86
C PHE A 29 11.19 0.39 -0.01
N LYS A 30 10.48 -0.67 -0.43
CA LYS A 30 10.61 -2.00 0.14
C LYS A 30 11.07 -2.99 -0.93
N PRO A 31 11.95 -3.95 -0.59
CA PRO A 31 12.37 -4.99 -1.51
C PRO A 31 11.20 -5.93 -1.85
N LYS A 32 11.34 -6.62 -2.99
CA LYS A 32 10.32 -7.51 -3.55
C LYS A 32 9.75 -8.51 -2.55
N ASP A 33 10.59 -9.09 -1.69
CA ASP A 33 10.14 -10.09 -0.71
C ASP A 33 9.20 -9.51 0.36
N GLN A 34 9.43 -8.27 0.77
CA GLN A 34 8.53 -7.58 1.69
C GLN A 34 7.21 -7.23 1.01
N LEU A 35 7.26 -6.79 -0.25
CA LEU A 35 6.04 -6.52 -1.02
C LEU A 35 5.21 -7.80 -1.22
N LYS A 36 5.87 -8.93 -1.51
CA LYS A 36 5.20 -10.22 -1.64
C LYS A 36 4.50 -10.63 -0.34
N LYS A 37 5.18 -10.51 0.81
CA LYS A 37 4.57 -10.76 2.13
C LYS A 37 3.36 -9.86 2.40
N LEU A 38 3.43 -8.58 2.02
CA LEU A 38 2.31 -7.65 2.21
C LEU A 38 1.09 -8.04 1.38
N ILE A 39 1.32 -8.45 0.13
CA ILE A 39 0.26 -8.94 -0.76
C ILE A 39 -0.32 -10.25 -0.21
N ASP A 40 0.53 -11.21 0.17
CA ASP A 40 0.10 -12.52 0.71
C ASP A 40 -0.72 -12.35 2.01
N ASN A 41 -0.27 -11.48 2.92
CA ASN A 41 -0.99 -11.15 4.15
C ASN A 41 -2.35 -10.50 3.88
N THR A 42 -2.45 -9.70 2.81
CA THR A 42 -3.67 -9.01 2.39
C THR A 42 -4.68 -9.95 1.72
N LEU A 43 -4.20 -10.98 1.01
CA LEU A 43 -5.05 -12.00 0.39
C LEU A 43 -5.60 -12.99 1.41
N ALA A 44 -4.85 -13.26 2.49
CA ALA A 44 -5.25 -14.17 3.56
C ALA A 44 -6.28 -13.60 4.55
N LYS A 45 -6.53 -12.28 4.53
CA LYS A 45 -7.55 -11.58 5.35
C LYS A 45 -8.81 -11.29 4.54
#